data_AF-A0A1X2G521-F1
#
_entry.id   AF-A0A1X2G521-F1
#
_cell.length_a   1.000
_cell.length_b   1.000
_cell.length_c   1.000
_cell.angle_alpha   90.00
_cell.angle_beta   90.00
_cell.angle_gamma   90.00
#
_symmetry.space_group_name_H-M   'P 1'
#
loop_
_entity.id
_entity.type
_entity.pdbx_description
1 polymer ?
#
loop_
_entity_poly.entity_id
_entity_poly.type
_entity_poly.pdbx_seq_one_letter_code
_entity_poly.pdbx_strand_id
1 'polypeptide(L)'
;MDASSSLPPAPTLYLDPHTMTELEALKGKLGSLQETLSTQIAYLKEPKFHFTWPDLLNKFNMLTAKFSSLSEDFYQQMQTGSTSTLPKLMLHPWHPPLTEQDTNIFSVLLRTKLIPDIEALEKDTIRAIQQTLPPSASGLPSTINTGPHHHHHDEPLPLDQWKSLRERHDRLAITAHRFIQQLATDHRDSFLERIEDDESEDEDTPEWKQQGFGTEDDWKRFKLECMMTFYSMGKDELVGSDLKSNKPFV
;
A
#
# COMPACT_ATOMS: atom_id res chain seq x y z
N MET A 1 -10.94 26.22 -65.04
CA MET A 1 -10.19 24.94 -64.98
C MET A 1 -9.87 24.74 -63.52
N ASP A 2 -10.82 24.13 -62.81
CA ASP A 2 -10.75 23.92 -61.38
C ASP A 2 -9.87 22.70 -61.11
N ALA A 3 -8.72 22.94 -60.47
CA ALA A 3 -7.87 21.88 -59.95
C ALA A 3 -8.50 21.38 -58.64
N SER A 4 -9.46 20.47 -58.76
CA SER A 4 -9.96 19.68 -57.65
C SER A 4 -8.80 18.81 -57.13
N SER A 5 -8.11 19.26 -56.08
CA SER A 5 -7.15 18.43 -55.36
C SER A 5 -7.93 17.35 -54.61
N SER A 6 -8.11 16.19 -55.24
CA SER A 6 -8.57 14.99 -54.56
C SER A 6 -7.48 14.55 -53.59
N LEU A 7 -7.66 14.89 -52.31
CA LEU A 7 -6.97 14.20 -51.22
C LEU A 7 -7.21 12.69 -51.39
N PRO A 8 -6.17 11.85 -51.30
CA PRO A 8 -6.38 10.40 -51.33
C PRO A 8 -7.31 10.01 -50.16
N PRO A 9 -8.23 9.06 -50.35
CA PRO A 9 -9.04 8.55 -49.24
C PRO A 9 -8.09 7.96 -48.21
N ALA A 10 -8.16 8.47 -46.98
CA ALA A 10 -7.40 7.94 -45.87
C ALA A 10 -7.63 6.43 -45.79
N PRO A 11 -6.58 5.60 -45.61
CA PRO A 11 -6.79 4.20 -45.34
C PRO A 11 -7.65 4.13 -44.07
N THR A 12 -8.84 3.54 -44.18
CA THR A 12 -9.64 3.15 -43.04
C THR A 12 -8.88 2.07 -42.30
N LEU A 13 -7.95 2.49 -41.45
CA LEU A 13 -7.25 1.66 -40.47
C LEU A 13 -8.31 1.19 -39.49
N TYR A 14 -8.94 0.06 -39.82
CA TYR A 14 -9.73 -0.67 -38.85
C TYR A 14 -8.74 -1.20 -37.81
N LEU A 15 -8.84 -0.71 -36.58
CA LEU A 15 -8.15 -1.31 -35.44
C LEU A 15 -8.56 -2.79 -35.36
N ASP A 16 -7.61 -3.64 -35.02
CA ASP A 16 -7.87 -5.05 -34.77
C ASP A 16 -8.96 -5.17 -33.68
N PRO A 17 -10.03 -5.96 -33.90
CA PRO A 17 -11.10 -6.10 -32.91
C PRO A 17 -10.60 -6.48 -31.50
N HIS A 18 -9.48 -7.20 -31.41
CA HIS A 18 -8.84 -7.53 -30.13
C HIS A 18 -8.28 -6.28 -29.43
N THR A 19 -7.59 -5.39 -30.16
CA THR A 19 -7.10 -4.11 -29.60
C THR A 19 -8.25 -3.26 -29.11
N MET A 20 -9.38 -3.25 -29.84
CA MET A 20 -10.54 -2.47 -29.44
C MET A 20 -11.14 -2.98 -28.14
N THR A 21 -11.28 -4.30 -27.97
CA THR A 21 -11.81 -4.86 -26.71
C THR A 21 -10.86 -4.65 -25.54
N GLU A 22 -9.54 -4.73 -25.76
CA GLU A 22 -8.52 -4.40 -24.74
C GLU A 22 -8.65 -2.94 -24.28
N LEU A 23 -8.74 -1.99 -25.23
CA LEU A 23 -8.89 -0.57 -24.94
C LEU A 23 -10.22 -0.25 -24.26
N GLU A 24 -11.32 -0.90 -24.66
CA GLU A 24 -12.62 -0.73 -24.02
C GLU A 24 -12.62 -1.24 -22.58
N ALA A 25 -11.97 -2.37 -22.31
CA ALA A 25 -11.81 -2.90 -20.96
C ALA A 25 -11.01 -1.95 -20.06
N LEU A 26 -9.87 -1.45 -20.55
CA LEU A 26 -9.06 -0.44 -19.84
C LEU A 26 -9.83 0.84 -19.60
N LYS A 27 -10.57 1.33 -20.61
CA LYS A 27 -11.41 2.53 -20.49
C LYS A 27 -12.48 2.36 -19.41
N GLY A 28 -13.14 1.19 -19.36
CA GLY A 28 -14.14 0.89 -18.33
C GLY A 28 -13.54 0.92 -16.91
N LYS A 29 -12.38 0.27 -16.71
CA LYS A 29 -11.67 0.28 -15.42
C LYS A 29 -11.17 1.66 -15.03
N LEU A 30 -10.60 2.42 -15.98
CA LEU A 30 -10.15 3.79 -15.75
C LEU A 30 -11.32 4.71 -15.38
N GLY A 31 -12.46 4.58 -16.07
CA GLY A 31 -13.68 5.32 -15.76
C GLY A 31 -14.18 5.03 -14.33
N SER A 32 -14.20 3.75 -13.93
CA SER A 32 -14.58 3.37 -12.56
C SER A 32 -13.60 3.91 -11.51
N LEU A 33 -12.30 3.92 -11.79
CA LEU A 33 -11.29 4.51 -10.91
C LEU A 33 -11.48 6.03 -10.78
N GLN A 34 -11.70 6.72 -11.90
CA GLN A 34 -11.95 8.16 -11.94
C GLN A 34 -13.22 8.54 -11.15
N GLU A 35 -14.31 7.79 -11.32
CA GLU A 35 -15.56 8.01 -10.59
C GLU A 35 -15.37 7.84 -9.09
N THR A 36 -14.64 6.80 -8.70
CA THR A 36 -14.31 6.53 -7.29
C THR A 36 -13.45 7.66 -6.71
N LEU A 37 -12.42 8.09 -7.44
CA LEU A 37 -11.56 9.21 -7.04
C LEU A 37 -12.37 10.50 -6.89
N SER A 38 -13.22 10.81 -7.87
CA SER A 38 -14.04 12.04 -7.87
C SER A 38 -14.99 12.07 -6.67
N THR A 39 -15.65 10.93 -6.39
CA THR A 39 -16.54 10.77 -5.24
C THR A 39 -15.80 10.95 -3.92
N GLN A 40 -14.59 10.41 -3.82
CA GLN A 40 -13.76 10.54 -2.61
C GLN A 40 -13.20 11.95 -2.43
N ILE A 41 -12.78 12.61 -3.50
CA ILE A 41 -12.36 14.03 -3.46
C ILE A 41 -13.53 14.90 -3.03
N ALA A 42 -14.73 14.68 -3.56
CA ALA A 42 -15.94 15.41 -3.15
C ALA A 42 -16.23 15.21 -1.67
N TYR A 43 -16.12 13.96 -1.18
CA TYR A 43 -16.25 13.64 0.24
C TYR A 43 -15.22 14.38 1.12
N LEU A 44 -13.97 14.47 0.68
CA LEU A 44 -12.90 15.15 1.42
C LEU A 44 -13.02 16.68 1.40
N LYS A 45 -13.57 17.25 0.31
CA LYS A 45 -13.75 18.71 0.16
C LYS A 45 -14.94 19.24 0.95
N GLU A 46 -16.04 18.49 0.98
CA GLU A 46 -17.27 18.86 1.68
C GLU A 46 -17.66 17.76 2.68
N PRO A 47 -16.90 17.60 3.77
CA PRO A 47 -17.22 16.60 4.77
C PRO A 47 -18.54 16.99 5.45
N LYS A 48 -19.62 16.26 5.12
CA LYS A 48 -20.91 16.40 5.81
C LYS A 48 -20.82 16.03 7.30
N PHE A 49 -19.81 15.25 7.68
CA PHE A 49 -19.50 14.81 9.03
C PHE A 49 -17.97 14.77 9.23
N HIS A 50 -17.50 14.82 10.47
CA HIS A 50 -16.09 14.57 10.78
C HIS A 50 -15.69 13.17 10.32
N PHE A 51 -14.65 13.07 9.50
CA PHE A 51 -14.16 11.79 8.99
C PHE A 51 -13.51 11.00 10.14
N THR A 52 -13.74 9.69 10.14
CA THR A 52 -13.03 8.77 11.03
C THR A 52 -11.92 8.06 10.25
N TRP A 53 -10.84 7.70 10.94
CA TRP A 53 -9.74 6.96 10.31
C TRP A 53 -10.19 5.67 9.60
N PRO A 54 -11.09 4.84 10.18
CA PRO A 54 -11.60 3.65 9.49
C PRO A 54 -12.33 3.97 8.18
N ASP A 55 -13.09 5.07 8.11
CA ASP A 55 -13.77 5.45 6.87
C ASP A 55 -12.76 5.91 5.80
N LEU A 56 -11.76 6.70 6.19
CA LEU A 56 -10.68 7.09 5.27
C LEU A 56 -9.90 5.87 4.76
N LEU A 57 -9.56 4.94 5.66
CA LEU A 57 -8.86 3.71 5.32
C LEU A 57 -9.69 2.84 4.36
N ASN A 58 -10.99 2.69 4.60
CA ASN A 58 -11.87 1.94 3.71
C ASN A 58 -11.93 2.57 2.31
N LYS A 59 -12.04 3.91 2.23
CA LYS A 59 -12.00 4.64 0.96
C LYS A 59 -10.67 4.46 0.23
N PHE A 60 -9.55 4.53 0.95
CA PHE A 60 -8.23 4.29 0.39
C PHE A 60 -8.08 2.85 -0.12
N ASN A 61 -8.50 1.85 0.67
CA ASN A 61 -8.47 0.44 0.25
C ASN A 61 -9.29 0.18 -1.02
N MET A 62 -10.45 0.83 -1.18
CA MET A 62 -11.22 0.77 -2.43
C MET A 62 -10.44 1.34 -3.63
N LEU A 63 -9.73 2.46 -3.46
CA LEU A 63 -8.88 3.01 -4.52
C LEU A 63 -7.72 2.06 -4.82
N THR A 64 -7.04 1.54 -3.80
CA THR A 64 -5.92 0.60 -3.96
C THR A 64 -6.36 -0.65 -4.71
N ALA A 65 -7.53 -1.22 -4.38
CA ALA A 65 -8.05 -2.40 -5.07
C ALA A 65 -8.36 -2.10 -6.56
N LYS A 66 -8.99 -0.96 -6.85
CA LYS A 66 -9.29 -0.55 -8.24
C LYS A 66 -8.01 -0.26 -9.04
N PHE A 67 -7.04 0.41 -8.41
CA PHE A 67 -5.75 0.70 -9.03
C PHE A 67 -4.95 -0.58 -9.29
N SER A 68 -4.88 -1.49 -8.32
CA SER A 68 -4.22 -2.79 -8.48
C SER A 68 -4.82 -3.57 -9.65
N SER A 69 -6.16 -3.63 -9.72
CA SER A 69 -6.85 -4.33 -10.82
C SER A 69 -6.62 -3.68 -12.20
N LEU A 70 -6.51 -2.35 -12.27
CA LEU A 70 -6.15 -1.65 -13.50
C LEU A 70 -4.70 -1.94 -13.89
N SER A 71 -3.79 -1.90 -12.92
CA SER A 71 -2.36 -2.12 -13.16
C SER A 71 -2.09 -3.53 -13.66
N GLU A 72 -2.75 -4.53 -13.09
CA GLU A 72 -2.59 -5.93 -13.48
C GLU A 72 -3.03 -6.14 -14.94
N ASP A 73 -4.22 -5.68 -15.33
CA ASP A 73 -4.69 -5.74 -16.71
C ASP A 73 -3.76 -5.00 -17.66
N PHE A 74 -3.31 -3.80 -17.28
CA PHE A 74 -2.41 -3.01 -18.11
C PHE A 74 -1.07 -3.74 -18.32
N TYR A 75 -0.49 -4.32 -17.28
CA TYR A 75 0.74 -5.11 -17.39
C TYR A 75 0.54 -6.39 -18.21
N GLN A 76 -0.57 -7.11 -18.02
CA GLN A 76 -0.90 -8.29 -18.81
C GLN A 76 -1.00 -7.94 -20.31
N GLN A 77 -1.66 -6.83 -20.63
CA GLN A 77 -1.81 -6.33 -21.99
C GLN A 77 -0.53 -5.68 -22.55
N MET A 78 0.49 -5.40 -21.73
CA MET A 78 1.78 -4.84 -22.18
C MET A 78 2.90 -5.88 -22.29
N GLN A 79 2.89 -6.97 -21.51
CA GLN A 79 3.99 -7.94 -21.43
C GLN A 79 3.76 -9.25 -22.20
N THR A 80 2.51 -9.61 -22.54
CA THR A 80 2.21 -10.88 -23.24
C THR A 80 2.57 -10.80 -24.73
N GLY A 81 3.86 -10.94 -25.03
CA GLY A 81 4.52 -10.65 -26.32
C GLY A 81 4.05 -11.38 -27.59
N SER A 82 2.94 -12.14 -27.59
CA SER A 82 2.34 -12.70 -28.81
C SER A 82 0.89 -12.28 -29.07
N THR A 83 0.13 -11.85 -28.06
CA THR A 83 -1.27 -11.38 -28.22
C THR A 83 -1.44 -9.90 -27.90
N SER A 84 -0.49 -9.33 -27.16
CA SER A 84 -0.48 -7.91 -26.80
C SER A 84 -0.35 -7.01 -28.03
N THR A 85 -1.37 -6.17 -28.24
CA THR A 85 -1.42 -5.20 -29.35
C THR A 85 -1.05 -3.79 -28.93
N LEU A 86 -1.18 -3.44 -27.65
CA LEU A 86 -0.98 -2.08 -27.13
C LEU A 86 0.44 -1.51 -27.30
N PRO A 87 1.54 -2.25 -27.04
CA PRO A 87 2.89 -1.70 -27.21
C PRO A 87 3.24 -1.33 -28.65
N LYS A 88 2.51 -1.91 -29.62
CA LYS A 88 2.71 -1.66 -31.06
C LYS A 88 1.82 -0.54 -31.59
N LEU A 89 0.89 -0.04 -30.77
CA LEU A 89 -0.06 1.00 -31.16
C LEU A 89 0.57 2.38 -30.98
N MET A 90 0.53 3.19 -32.02
CA MET A 90 0.89 4.61 -31.95
C MET A 90 -0.38 5.45 -32.10
N LEU A 91 -0.61 6.33 -31.14
CA LEU A 91 -1.73 7.27 -31.17
C LEU A 91 -1.31 8.57 -31.85
N HIS A 92 -2.09 8.99 -32.85
CA HIS A 92 -1.96 10.30 -33.46
C HIS A 92 -3.35 10.94 -33.59
N PRO A 93 -3.44 12.29 -33.59
CA PRO A 93 -4.69 12.97 -33.91
C PRO A 93 -5.21 12.52 -35.29
N TRP A 94 -6.52 12.28 -35.37
CA TRP A 94 -7.18 11.91 -36.63
C TRP A 94 -7.17 13.06 -37.64
N HIS A 95 -7.25 14.29 -37.15
CA HIS A 95 -7.07 15.50 -37.93
C HIS A 95 -5.86 16.27 -37.41
N PRO A 96 -5.02 16.84 -38.30
CA PRO A 96 -3.96 17.75 -37.86
C PRO A 96 -4.58 18.93 -37.11
N PRO A 97 -3.95 19.42 -36.03
CA PRO A 97 -4.47 20.56 -35.28
C PRO A 97 -4.56 21.77 -36.21
N LEU A 98 -5.74 22.39 -36.26
CA LEU A 98 -6.01 23.55 -37.12
C LEU A 98 -5.64 24.86 -36.42
N THR A 99 -5.59 24.84 -35.09
CA THR A 99 -5.27 26.01 -34.26
C THR A 99 -4.12 25.72 -33.28
N GLU A 100 -3.49 26.80 -32.80
CA GLU A 100 -2.51 26.69 -31.70
C GLU A 100 -3.14 26.15 -30.42
N GLN A 101 -4.44 26.44 -30.18
CA GLN A 101 -5.17 25.90 -29.03
C GLN A 101 -5.31 24.37 -29.10
N ASP A 102 -5.66 23.83 -30.27
CA ASP A 102 -5.75 22.38 -30.48
C ASP A 102 -4.39 21.72 -30.28
N THR A 103 -3.33 22.36 -30.77
CA THR A 103 -1.95 21.90 -30.59
C THR A 103 -1.59 21.80 -29.10
N ASN A 104 -1.93 22.83 -28.31
CA ASN A 104 -1.71 22.82 -26.87
C ASN A 104 -2.51 21.72 -26.16
N ILE A 105 -3.79 21.53 -26.51
CA ILE A 105 -4.64 20.49 -25.91
C ILE A 105 -4.08 19.09 -26.21
N PHE A 106 -3.78 18.79 -27.48
CA PHE A 106 -3.23 17.48 -27.85
C PHE A 106 -1.86 17.23 -27.23
N SER A 107 -1.02 18.27 -27.07
CA SER A 107 0.28 18.14 -26.40
C SER A 107 0.16 17.68 -24.94
N VAL A 108 -0.92 18.07 -24.26
CA VAL A 108 -1.21 17.65 -22.88
C VAL A 108 -1.84 16.27 -22.85
N LEU A 109 -2.81 15.99 -23.71
CA LEU A 109 -3.54 14.71 -23.73
C LEU A 109 -2.66 13.53 -24.16
N LEU A 110 -1.75 13.74 -25.12
CA LEU A 110 -0.84 12.72 -25.64
C LEU A 110 0.52 12.73 -24.92
N ARG A 111 0.63 13.46 -23.79
CA ARG A 111 1.88 13.54 -23.03
C ARG A 111 2.22 12.18 -22.43
N THR A 112 3.42 11.69 -22.75
CA THR A 112 4.04 10.52 -22.13
C THR A 112 5.11 10.87 -21.10
N LYS A 113 5.49 12.16 -21.02
CA LYS A 113 6.47 12.64 -20.04
C LYS A 113 5.91 12.53 -18.62
N LEU A 114 6.67 11.91 -17.74
CA LEU A 114 6.38 11.78 -16.32
C LEU A 114 6.08 13.14 -15.66
N ILE A 115 5.37 13.08 -14.54
CA ILE A 115 5.10 14.24 -13.69
C ILE A 115 6.42 14.59 -12.96
N PRO A 116 6.76 15.88 -12.77
CA PRO A 116 8.04 16.29 -12.18
C PRO A 116 8.38 15.62 -10.85
N ASP A 117 7.39 15.41 -9.98
CA ASP A 117 7.60 14.76 -8.69
C ASP A 117 8.04 13.29 -8.84
N ILE A 118 7.50 12.59 -9.85
CA ILE A 118 7.91 11.23 -10.18
C ILE A 118 9.31 11.24 -10.80
N GLU A 119 9.62 12.19 -11.68
CA GLU A 119 10.97 12.34 -12.26
C GLU A 119 12.03 12.61 -11.18
N ALA A 120 11.70 13.43 -10.19
CA ALA A 120 12.57 13.71 -9.05
C ALA A 120 12.80 12.44 -8.21
N LEU A 121 11.72 11.71 -7.90
CA LEU A 121 11.80 10.46 -7.14
C LEU A 121 12.59 9.37 -7.87
N GLU A 122 12.42 9.21 -9.19
CA GLU A 122 13.21 8.28 -10.00
C GLU A 122 14.69 8.68 -9.99
N LYS A 123 15.01 9.97 -10.15
CA LYS A 123 16.38 10.47 -10.10
C LYS A 123 17.04 10.22 -8.75
N ASP A 124 16.31 10.45 -7.67
CA ASP A 124 16.82 10.20 -6.31
C ASP A 124 17.00 8.70 -6.04
N THR A 125 16.09 7.86 -6.53
CA THR A 125 16.21 6.40 -6.46
C THR A 125 17.41 5.90 -7.26
N ILE A 126 17.60 6.39 -8.49
CA ILE A 126 18.77 6.06 -9.32
C ILE A 126 20.05 6.53 -8.65
N ARG A 127 20.07 7.73 -8.06
CA ARG A 127 21.23 8.22 -7.29
C ARG A 127 21.54 7.31 -6.11
N ALA A 128 20.53 6.91 -5.35
CA ALA A 128 20.70 5.98 -4.23
C ALA A 128 21.25 4.63 -4.71
N ILE A 129 20.75 4.10 -5.82
CA ILE A 129 21.26 2.88 -6.46
C ILE A 129 22.71 3.07 -6.93
N GLN A 130 23.08 4.22 -7.49
CA GLN A 130 24.45 4.50 -7.94
C GLN A 130 25.42 4.76 -6.78
N GLN A 131 24.92 5.14 -5.61
CA GLN A 131 25.73 5.25 -4.40
C GLN A 131 25.97 3.88 -3.77
N THR A 132 25.02 2.95 -3.90
CA THR A 132 25.15 1.57 -3.41
C THR A 132 25.85 0.64 -4.41
N LEU A 133 25.78 0.92 -5.71
CA LEU A 133 26.66 0.33 -6.71
C LEU A 133 28.01 1.05 -6.69
N PRO A 134 29.11 0.41 -6.29
CA PRO A 134 30.44 0.95 -6.51
C PRO A 134 30.68 1.36 -7.97
N PRO A 135 31.52 2.38 -8.23
CA PRO A 135 31.78 2.90 -9.56
C PRO A 135 32.35 1.78 -10.44
N SER A 136 31.51 1.23 -11.31
CA SER A 136 31.95 0.34 -12.39
C SER A 136 32.90 1.13 -13.29
N ALA A 137 34.14 0.66 -13.37
CA ALA A 137 35.28 1.10 -14.17
C ALA A 137 34.94 1.79 -15.50
N SER A 138 34.47 3.03 -15.44
CA SER A 138 34.28 3.91 -16.59
C SER A 138 35.15 5.14 -16.40
N GLY A 139 36.44 4.96 -16.68
CA GLY A 139 37.37 6.02 -17.06
C GLY A 139 38.19 6.66 -15.94
N LEU A 140 39.38 6.11 -15.66
CA LEU A 140 40.69 6.78 -15.48
C LEU A 140 41.65 5.87 -14.66
N PRO A 141 42.95 5.76 -15.04
CA PRO A 141 43.90 4.92 -14.31
C PRO A 141 44.47 5.71 -13.13
N SER A 142 44.16 5.26 -11.90
CA SER A 142 44.81 5.78 -10.69
C SER A 142 45.87 4.81 -10.21
N THR A 143 47.10 5.25 -10.42
CA THR A 143 48.40 4.73 -10.01
C THR A 143 48.48 4.36 -8.51
N ILE A 144 48.97 3.14 -8.25
CA ILE A 144 49.86 2.68 -7.17
C ILE A 144 49.74 3.38 -5.79
N ASN A 145 49.31 2.62 -4.76
CA ASN A 145 50.09 2.50 -3.52
C ASN A 145 49.67 1.30 -2.65
N THR A 146 50.70 0.66 -2.08
CA THR A 146 50.75 -0.60 -1.32
C THR A 146 50.34 -0.46 0.15
N GLY A 147 49.60 -1.44 0.67
CA GLY A 147 49.45 -1.71 2.11
C GLY A 147 48.73 -3.05 2.36
N PRO A 148 49.30 -4.01 3.14
CA PRO A 148 48.69 -5.32 3.36
C PRO A 148 47.93 -5.31 4.69
N HIS A 149 46.62 -5.04 4.68
CA HIS A 149 45.72 -5.50 5.73
C HIS A 149 44.24 -5.36 5.30
N HIS A 150 43.58 -6.50 5.12
CA HIS A 150 42.17 -6.74 5.43
C HIS A 150 41.11 -5.90 4.69
N HIS A 151 40.93 -6.11 3.40
CA HIS A 151 39.71 -5.71 2.68
C HIS A 151 39.28 -6.80 1.70
N HIS A 152 38.30 -7.62 2.08
CA HIS A 152 37.66 -8.58 1.16
C HIS A 152 36.13 -8.39 1.05
N HIS A 153 35.59 -7.26 1.53
CA HIS A 153 34.14 -7.01 1.52
C HIS A 153 33.65 -5.91 0.58
N ASP A 154 34.55 -5.20 -0.12
CA ASP A 154 34.18 -4.06 -0.97
C ASP A 154 34.56 -4.28 -2.45
N GLU A 155 34.47 -5.52 -2.94
CA GLU A 155 34.57 -5.75 -4.38
C GLU A 155 33.19 -5.56 -5.03
N PRO A 156 33.06 -4.74 -6.09
CA PRO A 156 31.79 -4.53 -6.79
C PRO A 156 31.19 -5.86 -7.26
N LEU A 157 30.03 -6.25 -6.73
CA LEU A 157 29.27 -7.38 -7.25
C LEU A 157 28.88 -7.08 -8.72
N PRO A 158 29.33 -7.87 -9.71
CA PRO A 158 28.90 -7.71 -11.10
C PRO A 158 27.38 -7.77 -11.23
N LEU A 159 26.83 -7.13 -12.27
CA LEU A 159 25.38 -7.12 -12.54
C LEU A 159 24.75 -8.51 -12.51
N ASP A 160 25.50 -9.55 -12.91
CA ASP A 160 25.03 -10.93 -12.89
C ASP A 160 24.90 -11.50 -11.47
N GLN A 161 25.73 -11.06 -10.52
CA GLN A 161 25.57 -11.41 -9.11
C GLN A 161 24.35 -10.72 -8.49
N TRP A 162 24.04 -9.47 -8.88
CA TRP A 162 22.81 -8.80 -8.48
C TRP A 162 21.55 -9.48 -9.03
N LYS A 163 21.58 -9.95 -10.28
CA LYS A 163 20.50 -10.77 -10.84
C LYS A 163 20.33 -12.06 -10.06
N SER A 164 21.41 -12.77 -9.77
CA SER A 164 21.39 -14.00 -8.98
C SER A 164 20.84 -13.78 -7.57
N LEU A 165 21.24 -12.67 -6.92
CA LEU A 165 20.73 -12.29 -5.59
C LEU A 165 19.23 -11.98 -5.63
N ARG A 166 18.77 -11.25 -6.66
CA ARG A 166 17.34 -10.99 -6.88
C ARG A 166 16.56 -12.29 -7.07
N GLU A 167 17.02 -13.20 -7.93
CA GLU A 167 16.37 -14.50 -8.13
C GLU A 167 16.30 -15.32 -6.83
N ARG A 168 17.36 -15.30 -6.02
CA ARG A 168 17.36 -15.96 -4.71
C ARG A 168 16.35 -15.32 -3.75
N HIS A 169 16.29 -13.99 -3.71
CA HIS A 169 15.31 -13.27 -2.91
C HIS A 169 13.87 -13.60 -3.34
N ASP A 170 13.59 -13.60 -4.64
CA ASP A 170 12.26 -13.91 -5.18
C ASP A 170 11.84 -15.34 -4.83
N ARG A 171 12.77 -16.31 -4.94
CA ARG A 171 12.52 -17.70 -4.49
C ARG A 171 12.21 -17.78 -3.00
N LEU A 172 12.94 -17.03 -2.17
CA LEU A 172 12.70 -16.99 -0.73
C LEU A 172 11.34 -16.37 -0.41
N ALA A 173 10.98 -15.26 -1.05
CA ALA A 173 9.69 -14.60 -0.88
C ALA A 173 8.53 -15.54 -1.27
N ILE A 174 8.65 -16.25 -2.40
CA ILE A 174 7.65 -17.25 -2.83
C ILE A 174 7.55 -18.40 -1.83
N THR A 175 8.68 -18.87 -1.31
CA THR A 175 8.70 -19.97 -0.32
C THR A 175 8.05 -19.53 0.99
N ALA A 176 8.37 -18.33 1.48
CA ALA A 176 7.76 -17.75 2.67
C ALA A 176 6.25 -17.57 2.49
N HIS A 177 5.81 -17.09 1.32
CA HIS A 177 4.39 -16.96 1.02
C HIS A 177 3.67 -18.32 1.07
N ARG A 178 4.23 -19.36 0.44
CA ARG A 178 3.67 -20.71 0.48
C ARG A 178 3.62 -21.28 1.90
N PHE A 179 4.66 -21.05 2.69
CA PHE A 179 4.71 -21.48 4.09
C PHE A 179 3.62 -20.81 4.93
N ILE A 180 3.44 -19.49 4.79
CA ILE A 180 2.36 -18.76 5.49
C ILE A 180 0.99 -19.27 5.01
N GLN A 181 0.83 -19.53 3.72
CA GLN A 181 -0.41 -20.07 3.17
C GLN A 181 -0.73 -21.45 3.75
N GLN A 182 0.27 -22.34 3.87
CA GLN A 182 0.14 -23.64 4.51
C GLN A 182 -0.22 -23.51 5.99
N LEU A 183 0.48 -22.64 6.73
CA LEU A 183 0.17 -22.37 8.13
C LEU A 183 -1.27 -21.87 8.29
N ALA A 184 -1.71 -20.95 7.44
CA ALA A 184 -3.05 -20.40 7.46
C ALA A 184 -4.13 -21.42 7.10
N THR A 185 -3.83 -22.43 6.26
CA THR A 185 -4.76 -23.52 5.97
C THR A 185 -4.79 -24.57 7.07
N ASP A 186 -3.63 -24.95 7.59
CA ASP A 186 -3.48 -26.04 8.55
C ASP A 186 -4.00 -25.64 9.95
N HIS A 187 -3.86 -24.36 10.30
CA HIS A 187 -4.29 -23.81 11.57
C HIS A 187 -5.50 -22.88 11.44
N ARG A 188 -6.24 -22.93 10.33
CA ARG A 188 -7.38 -22.03 10.07
C ARG A 188 -8.38 -22.01 11.22
N ASP A 189 -8.69 -23.17 11.76
CA ASP A 189 -9.68 -23.31 12.84
C ASP A 189 -9.12 -22.76 14.17
N SER A 190 -7.84 -22.99 14.45
CA SER A 190 -7.15 -22.43 15.62
C SER A 190 -7.03 -20.90 15.58
N PHE A 191 -6.95 -20.28 14.40
CA PHE A 191 -7.01 -18.80 14.28
C PHE A 191 -8.40 -18.20 14.52
N LEU A 192 -9.46 -19.01 14.38
CA LEU A 192 -10.85 -18.59 14.59
C LEU A 192 -11.35 -18.89 15.99
N GLU A 193 -10.67 -19.79 16.69
CA GLU A 193 -10.87 -19.97 18.12
C GLU A 193 -10.55 -18.65 18.82
N ARG A 194 -11.52 -18.15 19.59
CA ARG A 194 -11.21 -17.13 20.57
C ARG A 194 -10.24 -17.79 21.53
N ILE A 195 -9.05 -17.22 21.64
CA ILE A 195 -8.20 -17.47 22.81
C ILE A 195 -9.08 -17.04 23.98
N GLU A 196 -9.70 -18.01 24.66
CA GLU A 196 -10.11 -17.79 26.03
C GLU A 196 -8.80 -17.45 26.72
N ASP A 197 -8.71 -16.21 27.24
CA ASP A 197 -7.55 -15.80 28.01
C ASP A 197 -7.42 -16.85 29.12
N ASP A 198 -6.46 -17.75 28.95
CA ASP A 198 -6.01 -18.67 29.99
C ASP A 198 -5.21 -17.79 30.97
N GLU A 199 -5.92 -16.88 31.66
CA GLU A 199 -5.51 -16.27 32.95
C GLU A 199 -5.63 -17.34 34.05
N SER A 200 -5.12 -18.54 33.78
CA SER A 200 -5.26 -19.70 34.65
C SER A 200 -3.92 -20.09 35.27
N GLU A 201 -3.07 -19.13 35.62
CA GLU A 201 -1.85 -19.37 36.40
C GLU A 201 -1.48 -18.09 37.19
N ASP A 202 -2.21 -17.83 38.29
CA ASP A 202 -1.78 -17.15 39.54
C ASP A 202 -2.90 -16.33 40.22
N GLU A 203 -4.04 -16.92 40.60
CA GLU A 203 -4.93 -16.25 41.58
C GLU A 203 -5.80 -17.20 42.42
N ASP A 204 -5.18 -18.17 43.11
CA ASP A 204 -5.88 -19.07 44.05
C ASP A 204 -6.42 -18.36 45.33
N THR A 205 -6.32 -17.03 45.41
CA THR A 205 -6.91 -16.26 46.51
C THR A 205 -7.81 -15.17 45.95
N PRO A 206 -9.15 -15.28 46.12
CA PRO A 206 -10.08 -14.27 45.64
C PRO A 206 -9.70 -12.87 46.12
N GLU A 207 -9.60 -11.88 45.21
CA GLU A 207 -9.17 -10.49 45.48
C GLU A 207 -9.83 -9.89 46.74
N TRP A 208 -11.12 -10.18 46.95
CA TRP A 208 -11.89 -9.68 48.09
C TRP A 208 -11.36 -10.17 49.46
N LYS A 209 -10.81 -11.38 49.53
CA LYS A 209 -10.15 -11.89 50.75
C LYS A 209 -8.81 -11.22 50.99
N GLN A 210 -8.04 -10.94 49.93
CA GLN A 210 -6.76 -10.25 50.04
C GLN A 210 -6.94 -8.81 50.55
N GLN A 211 -8.06 -8.17 50.19
CA GLN A 211 -8.39 -6.82 50.63
C GLN A 211 -9.11 -6.75 51.99
N GLY A 212 -9.33 -7.89 52.65
CA GLY A 212 -9.88 -7.98 54.00
C GLY A 212 -11.40 -7.82 54.10
N PHE A 213 -12.14 -8.04 53.01
CA PHE A 213 -13.60 -8.00 53.05
C PHE A 213 -14.18 -9.30 53.62
N GLY A 214 -15.24 -9.18 54.44
CA GLY A 214 -15.90 -10.33 55.05
C GLY A 214 -16.74 -11.16 54.07
N THR A 215 -17.29 -10.53 53.04
CA THR A 215 -18.05 -11.18 51.97
C THR A 215 -17.73 -10.59 50.60
N GLU A 216 -17.93 -11.39 49.55
CA GLU A 216 -17.74 -10.96 48.15
C GLU A 216 -18.74 -9.85 47.75
N ASP A 217 -19.95 -9.87 48.30
CA ASP A 217 -20.98 -8.86 48.02
C ASP A 217 -20.61 -7.48 48.56
N ASP A 218 -19.97 -7.42 49.73
CA ASP A 218 -19.48 -6.16 50.31
C ASP A 218 -18.35 -5.57 49.47
N TRP A 219 -17.47 -6.42 48.93
CA TRP A 219 -16.42 -6.01 48.01
C TRP A 219 -16.97 -5.49 46.68
N LYS A 220 -17.96 -6.19 46.08
CA LYS A 220 -18.61 -5.73 44.84
C LYS A 220 -19.32 -4.40 45.02
N ARG A 221 -19.97 -4.19 46.17
CA ARG A 221 -20.60 -2.90 46.53
C ARG A 221 -19.56 -1.79 46.68
N PHE A 222 -18.46 -2.06 47.38
CA PHE A 222 -17.34 -1.13 47.52
C PHE A 222 -16.72 -0.77 46.15
N LYS A 223 -16.51 -1.75 45.27
CA LYS A 223 -15.98 -1.54 43.91
C LYS A 223 -16.91 -0.66 43.08
N LEU A 224 -18.22 -0.90 43.17
CA LEU A 224 -19.23 -0.08 42.49
C LEU A 224 -19.27 1.35 43.02
N GLU A 225 -19.13 1.53 44.34
CA GLU A 225 -19.06 2.84 45.00
C GLU A 225 -17.80 3.62 44.57
N CYS A 226 -16.66 2.95 44.45
CA CYS A 226 -15.41 3.52 43.91
C CYS A 226 -15.57 3.95 42.46
N MET A 227 -16.16 3.10 41.62
CA MET A 227 -16.41 3.44 40.21
C MET A 227 -17.35 4.64 40.09
N MET A 228 -18.45 4.68 40.86
CA MET A 228 -19.37 5.82 40.87
C MET A 228 -18.68 7.12 41.34
N THR A 229 -17.81 7.03 42.34
CA THR A 229 -17.04 8.18 42.85
C THR A 229 -15.98 8.64 41.85
N PHE A 230 -15.33 7.71 41.15
CA PHE A 230 -14.39 8.03 40.07
C PHE A 230 -15.10 8.75 38.91
N TYR A 231 -16.23 8.22 38.43
CA TYR A 231 -16.98 8.85 37.34
C TYR A 231 -17.60 10.20 37.70
N SER A 232 -17.87 10.45 38.98
CA SER A 232 -18.47 11.72 39.45
C SER A 232 -17.45 12.76 39.89
N MET A 233 -16.31 12.35 40.47
CA MET A 233 -15.35 13.24 41.11
C MET A 233 -13.88 13.08 40.64
N GLY A 234 -13.58 12.10 39.78
CA GLY A 234 -12.25 11.86 39.22
C GLY A 234 -11.19 11.41 40.23
N LYS A 235 -11.61 10.81 41.35
CA LYS A 235 -10.73 10.30 42.41
C LYS A 235 -10.83 8.78 42.51
N ASP A 236 -9.68 8.11 42.61
CA ASP A 236 -9.59 6.64 42.63
C ASP A 236 -9.84 6.00 44.01
N GLU A 237 -9.78 6.75 45.11
CA GLU A 237 -9.92 6.19 46.45
C GLU A 237 -11.05 6.82 47.26
N LEU A 238 -11.95 5.98 47.79
CA LEU A 238 -12.86 6.35 48.88
C LEU A 238 -12.10 6.34 50.22
N VAL A 239 -11.74 7.52 50.69
CA VAL A 239 -11.29 7.70 52.08
C VAL A 239 -12.52 7.63 52.99
N GLY A 240 -12.74 6.48 53.63
CA GLY A 240 -13.72 6.32 54.71
C GLY A 240 -14.98 5.48 54.40
N SER A 241 -14.96 4.56 53.44
CA SER A 241 -16.11 3.65 53.24
C SER A 241 -16.29 2.74 54.46
N ASP A 242 -17.51 2.75 55.03
CA ASP A 242 -17.91 1.94 56.18
C ASP A 242 -17.71 0.43 55.95
N LEU A 243 -17.72 0.01 54.68
CA LEU A 243 -17.53 -1.39 54.25
C LEU A 243 -16.12 -1.93 54.52
N LYS A 244 -15.10 -1.06 54.58
CA LYS A 244 -13.71 -1.45 54.88
C LYS A 244 -13.40 -1.36 56.39
N SER A 245 -14.35 -0.90 57.21
CA SER A 245 -14.11 -0.51 58.61
C SER A 245 -14.29 -1.62 59.66
N ASN A 246 -14.51 -2.89 59.27
CA ASN A 246 -14.51 -3.99 60.23
C ASN A 246 -13.11 -4.63 60.36
N LYS A 247 -12.19 -3.90 61.00
CA LYS A 247 -11.06 -4.55 61.68
C LYS A 247 -11.54 -4.96 63.08
N PRO A 248 -11.59 -6.26 63.43
CA PRO A 248 -11.63 -6.61 64.85
C PRO A 248 -10.30 -6.17 65.48
N PHE A 249 -10.40 -5.34 66.51
CA PHE A 249 -9.33 -5.13 67.48
C PHE A 249 -9.22 -6.41 68.34
N VAL A 250 -8.03 -7.03 68.31
CA VAL A 250 -7.52 -8.09 69.19
C VAL A 250 -8.25 -9.44 69.13
#